data_AF-A0A655Z867-F1
#
_entry.id   AF-A0A655Z867-F1
#
_cell.length_a   1.000
_cell.length_b   1.000
_cell.length_c   1.000
_cell.angle_alpha   90.00
_cell.angle_beta   90.00
_cell.angle_gamma   90.00
#
_symmetry.space_group_name_H-M   'P 1'
#
loop_
_entity.id
_entity.type
_entity.pdbx_description
1 polymer ?
#
loop_
_entity_poly.entity_id
_entity_poly.type
_entity_poly.pdbx_seq_one_letter_code
_entity_poly.pdbx_strand_id
1 'polypeptide(L)'
;MGDIVSKSFIYTAPKANLHAENYPGGVGQFAKDLDQFASDLNDFYARDEGLNGQANRKVTGDENPNSRHHFVNDVAISIGAAHSGYPVMNSSYNLNSNNINTTPLNDWLLWHEVGHNAAEAPFVVEGATEVVNNLLALYMQDLHTGKMTRVEQDIRVAPEFVQAEHGHAWAAGGAAERLVMFAQLKEWAEREFNIRDWYQGDLPSYYSEVDGVKGWNLFKLMHRLTRNESDGIFDLKNKNVCRLQGLNKSDQLMVCASYAAQTDLTDFFKAWNPGSKSFVYPGSSQPSYEGGITQQGIELVKTLGLKKPKLQPEAINTITIR
;
A
#
# COMPACT_ATOMS: atom_id res chain seq x y z
N MET A 1 12.91 -23.51 -19.95
CA MET A 1 11.97 -22.47 -19.47
C MET A 1 10.67 -22.63 -20.24
N GLY A 2 9.57 -22.12 -19.69
CA GLY A 2 8.32 -21.94 -20.40
C GLY A 2 7.45 -20.90 -19.70
N ASP A 3 6.45 -20.42 -20.41
CA ASP A 3 5.61 -19.31 -19.98
C ASP A 3 4.18 -19.77 -19.69
N ILE A 4 3.60 -19.22 -18.63
CA ILE A 4 2.18 -19.21 -18.36
C ILE A 4 1.70 -17.80 -18.66
N VAL A 5 0.81 -17.66 -19.65
CA VAL A 5 0.23 -16.38 -20.04
C VAL A 5 -1.21 -16.35 -19.54
N SER A 6 -1.49 -15.49 -18.56
CA SER A 6 -2.85 -15.18 -18.10
C SER A 6 -3.37 -13.91 -18.77
N LYS A 7 -4.53 -13.41 -18.35
CA LYS A 7 -5.05 -12.13 -18.84
C LYS A 7 -4.14 -10.97 -18.41
N SER A 8 -3.61 -11.03 -17.19
CA SER A 8 -2.86 -9.94 -16.57
C SER A 8 -1.37 -10.22 -16.31
N PHE A 9 -0.89 -11.45 -16.49
CA PHE A 9 0.50 -11.84 -16.23
C PHE A 9 1.14 -12.66 -17.37
N ILE A 10 2.46 -12.53 -17.48
CA ILE A 10 3.34 -13.49 -18.10
C ILE A 10 4.27 -14.02 -17.00
N TYR A 11 4.11 -15.28 -16.63
CA TYR A 11 4.93 -15.94 -15.63
C TYR A 11 5.88 -16.93 -16.31
N THR A 12 7.19 -16.73 -16.15
CA THR A 12 8.23 -17.56 -16.76
C THR A 12 8.96 -18.36 -15.69
N ALA A 13 9.10 -19.67 -15.91
CA ALA A 13 9.77 -20.59 -14.97
C ALA A 13 10.39 -21.79 -15.71
N PRO A 14 11.18 -22.65 -15.03
CA PRO A 14 11.56 -23.94 -15.60
C PRO A 14 10.37 -24.77 -16.09
N LYS A 15 10.61 -25.55 -17.14
CA LYS A 15 9.54 -26.31 -17.81
C LYS A 15 8.89 -27.33 -16.87
N ALA A 16 9.66 -27.93 -15.96
CA ALA A 16 9.14 -28.89 -14.98
C ALA A 16 8.15 -28.25 -14.01
N ASN A 17 8.39 -27.01 -13.54
CA ASN A 17 7.46 -26.33 -12.63
C ASN A 17 6.06 -26.14 -13.25
N LEU A 18 5.96 -26.11 -14.58
CA LEU A 18 4.70 -25.97 -15.30
C LEU A 18 3.81 -27.23 -15.25
N HIS A 19 4.29 -28.33 -14.66
CA HIS A 19 3.43 -29.43 -14.26
C HIS A 19 2.47 -29.04 -13.14
N ALA A 20 2.82 -28.02 -12.33
CA ALA A 20 1.99 -27.43 -11.30
C ALA A 20 1.36 -28.46 -10.35
N GLU A 21 2.12 -29.47 -9.92
CA GLU A 21 1.62 -30.58 -9.08
C GLU A 21 1.06 -30.12 -7.74
N ASN A 22 1.49 -28.95 -7.24
CA ASN A 22 0.96 -28.32 -6.04
C ASN A 22 -0.36 -27.55 -6.24
N TYR A 23 -0.90 -27.49 -7.45
CA TYR A 23 -2.19 -26.86 -7.75
C TYR A 23 -3.22 -27.90 -8.18
N PRO A 24 -4.32 -28.10 -7.43
CA PRO A 24 -5.37 -29.06 -7.81
C PRO A 24 -5.96 -28.82 -9.20
N GLY A 25 -6.06 -27.55 -9.63
CA GLY A 25 -6.49 -27.19 -10.99
C GLY A 25 -5.34 -26.94 -11.98
N GLY A 26 -4.12 -27.34 -11.62
CA GLY A 26 -2.89 -27.18 -12.40
C GLY A 26 -2.61 -25.73 -12.81
N VAL A 27 -1.96 -25.57 -13.96
CA VAL A 27 -1.62 -24.27 -14.56
C VAL A 27 -2.84 -23.37 -14.78
N GLY A 28 -4.00 -23.97 -15.07
CA GLY A 28 -5.24 -23.22 -15.29
C GLY A 28 -5.74 -22.53 -14.02
N GLN A 29 -5.59 -23.15 -12.85
CA GLN A 29 -5.90 -22.49 -11.57
C GLN A 29 -4.87 -21.42 -11.24
N PHE A 30 -3.58 -21.71 -11.40
CA PHE A 30 -2.52 -20.74 -11.16
C PHE A 30 -2.68 -19.45 -11.99
N ALA A 31 -3.04 -19.58 -13.28
CA ALA A 31 -3.31 -18.42 -14.14
C ALA A 31 -4.51 -17.59 -13.67
N LYS A 32 -5.57 -18.25 -13.17
CA LYS A 32 -6.73 -17.56 -12.57
C LYS A 32 -6.36 -16.83 -11.29
N ASP A 33 -5.50 -17.44 -10.46
CA ASP A 33 -5.03 -16.83 -9.22
C ASP A 33 -4.16 -15.58 -9.51
N LEU A 34 -3.34 -15.60 -10.57
CA LEU A 34 -2.64 -14.40 -11.06
C LEU A 34 -3.61 -13.31 -11.56
N ASP A 35 -4.66 -13.70 -12.28
CA ASP A 35 -5.70 -12.76 -12.73
C ASP A 35 -6.48 -12.17 -11.54
N GLN A 36 -6.76 -12.96 -10.50
CA GLN A 36 -7.39 -12.48 -9.27
C GLN A 36 -6.45 -11.52 -8.51
N PHE A 37 -5.18 -11.86 -8.36
CA PHE A 37 -4.18 -10.96 -7.75
C PHE A 37 -4.11 -9.60 -8.48
N ALA A 38 -4.13 -9.60 -9.81
CA ALA A 38 -4.19 -8.37 -10.59
C ALA A 38 -5.48 -7.57 -10.36
N SER A 39 -6.63 -8.25 -10.23
CA SER A 39 -7.89 -7.59 -9.88
C SER A 39 -7.80 -6.93 -8.51
N ASP A 40 -7.31 -7.66 -7.51
CA ASP A 40 -7.17 -7.16 -6.13
C ASP A 40 -6.18 -5.98 -6.06
N LEU A 41 -5.12 -6.01 -6.87
CA LEU A 41 -4.20 -4.87 -7.02
C LEU A 41 -4.94 -3.66 -7.55
N ASN A 42 -5.68 -3.81 -8.65
CA ASN A 42 -6.47 -2.71 -9.21
C ASN A 42 -7.48 -2.20 -8.18
N ASP A 43 -8.12 -3.06 -7.40
CA ASP A 43 -9.04 -2.67 -6.34
C ASP A 43 -8.36 -1.90 -5.20
N PHE A 44 -7.18 -2.33 -4.75
CA PHE A 44 -6.40 -1.61 -3.72
C PHE A 44 -6.07 -0.18 -4.16
N TYR A 45 -5.69 -0.02 -5.42
CA TYR A 45 -5.44 1.31 -6.00
C TYR A 45 -6.72 1.98 -6.48
N ALA A 46 -7.91 1.40 -6.29
CA ALA A 46 -9.18 1.91 -6.77
C ALA A 46 -9.16 2.26 -8.27
N ARG A 47 -8.68 1.34 -9.11
CA ARG A 47 -8.59 1.46 -10.56
C ARG A 47 -9.71 0.67 -11.24
N ASP A 48 -10.72 1.40 -11.73
CA ASP A 48 -11.94 0.86 -12.35
C ASP A 48 -12.19 1.45 -13.75
N GLU A 49 -11.17 2.07 -14.35
CA GLU A 49 -11.25 2.88 -15.59
C GLU A 49 -11.95 4.25 -15.41
N GLY A 50 -12.82 4.41 -14.41
CA GLY A 50 -13.61 5.62 -14.14
C GLY A 50 -14.71 5.85 -15.19
N LEU A 51 -15.51 6.92 -15.01
CA LEU A 51 -16.67 7.21 -15.89
C LEU A 51 -16.35 7.25 -17.38
N ASN A 52 -15.17 7.77 -17.73
CA ASN A 52 -14.74 7.98 -19.13
C ASN A 52 -13.59 7.05 -19.56
N GLY A 53 -13.21 6.07 -18.74
CA GLY A 53 -12.15 5.11 -19.07
C GLY A 53 -10.71 5.64 -19.06
N GLN A 54 -10.48 6.84 -18.52
CA GLN A 54 -9.17 7.51 -18.57
C GLN A 54 -8.66 7.96 -17.20
N ALA A 55 -9.55 8.14 -16.22
CA ALA A 55 -9.23 8.75 -14.94
C ALA A 55 -8.60 7.76 -13.94
N ASN A 56 -8.98 6.48 -14.04
CA ASN A 56 -8.57 5.43 -13.10
C ASN A 56 -8.22 4.14 -13.81
N ARG A 57 -7.49 4.25 -14.92
CA ARG A 57 -7.08 3.11 -15.75
C ARG A 57 -6.41 2.02 -14.93
N LYS A 58 -6.78 0.76 -15.15
CA LYS A 58 -6.18 -0.42 -14.55
C LYS A 58 -4.72 -0.56 -15.00
N VAL A 59 -3.88 -1.05 -14.11
CA VAL A 59 -2.44 -1.22 -14.40
C VAL A 59 -2.24 -2.40 -15.37
N THR A 60 -3.02 -3.46 -15.17
CA THR A 60 -3.03 -4.67 -16.00
C THR A 60 -4.43 -5.27 -16.02
N GLY A 61 -4.76 -6.03 -17.06
CA GLY A 61 -6.08 -6.64 -17.26
C GLY A 61 -6.26 -7.20 -18.68
N ASP A 62 -7.38 -7.86 -18.92
CA ASP A 62 -7.74 -8.47 -20.21
C ASP A 62 -7.85 -7.41 -21.32
N GLU A 63 -8.38 -6.25 -20.95
CA GLU A 63 -8.51 -5.05 -21.78
C GLU A 63 -7.16 -4.37 -22.11
N ASN A 64 -6.07 -4.75 -21.42
CA ASN A 64 -4.75 -4.16 -21.64
C ASN A 64 -3.63 -5.22 -21.70
N PRO A 65 -3.65 -6.10 -22.72
CA PRO A 65 -2.72 -7.22 -22.83
C PRO A 65 -1.24 -6.80 -23.00
N ASN A 66 -0.98 -5.55 -23.39
CA ASN A 66 0.36 -4.99 -23.52
C ASN A 66 0.94 -4.52 -22.18
N SER A 67 0.14 -4.49 -21.11
CA SER A 67 0.57 -4.11 -19.76
C SER A 67 0.53 -5.28 -18.79
N ARG A 68 0.56 -6.52 -19.29
CA ARG A 68 0.71 -7.69 -18.42
C ARG A 68 1.95 -7.51 -17.54
N HIS A 69 1.84 -7.88 -16.28
CA HIS A 69 3.01 -7.97 -15.42
C HIS A 69 3.86 -9.16 -15.87
N HIS A 70 5.17 -8.99 -15.84
CA HIS A 70 6.10 -10.09 -16.12
C HIS A 70 6.74 -10.52 -14.81
N PHE A 71 6.69 -11.81 -14.50
CA PHE A 71 7.34 -12.40 -13.33
C PHE A 71 8.19 -13.58 -13.79
N VAL A 72 9.47 -13.59 -13.44
CA VAL A 72 10.43 -14.56 -13.93
C VAL A 72 11.13 -15.22 -12.75
N ASN A 73 11.06 -16.56 -12.70
CA ASN A 73 11.94 -17.38 -11.87
C ASN A 73 13.14 -17.82 -12.70
N ASP A 74 14.33 -17.30 -12.38
CA ASP A 74 15.58 -17.57 -13.10
C ASP A 74 16.75 -17.83 -12.14
N VAL A 75 17.75 -18.60 -12.57
CA VAL A 75 19.01 -18.78 -11.85
C VAL A 75 19.88 -17.53 -11.91
N ALA A 76 19.77 -16.75 -12.98
CA ALA A 76 20.56 -15.54 -13.21
C ALA A 76 19.63 -14.32 -13.27
N ILE A 77 19.34 -13.75 -12.09
CA ILE A 77 18.61 -12.48 -11.97
C ILE A 77 19.59 -11.30 -11.89
N SER A 78 19.11 -10.08 -12.16
CA SER A 78 20.01 -8.94 -12.32
C SER A 78 20.66 -8.47 -11.01
N ILE A 79 19.99 -8.65 -9.86
CA ILE A 79 20.53 -8.32 -8.54
C ILE A 79 19.80 -9.09 -7.43
N GLY A 80 20.51 -9.40 -6.34
CA GLY A 80 19.89 -9.88 -5.10
C GLY A 80 19.25 -11.27 -5.20
N ALA A 81 18.17 -11.47 -4.43
CA ALA A 81 17.39 -12.71 -4.40
C ALA A 81 16.01 -12.57 -5.07
N ALA A 82 15.43 -11.38 -5.01
CA ALA A 82 14.32 -10.95 -5.85
C ALA A 82 14.41 -9.44 -6.05
N HIS A 83 13.84 -8.93 -7.14
CA HIS A 83 13.66 -7.50 -7.34
C HIS A 83 12.54 -7.21 -8.33
N SER A 84 11.96 -6.02 -8.17
CA SER A 84 10.93 -5.47 -9.03
C SER A 84 11.47 -4.97 -10.37
N GLY A 85 10.55 -4.66 -11.29
CA GLY A 85 10.85 -4.27 -12.67
C GLY A 85 9.87 -4.86 -13.68
N TYR A 86 10.21 -4.72 -14.95
CA TYR A 86 9.55 -5.39 -16.08
C TYR A 86 10.60 -6.21 -16.82
N PRO A 87 10.91 -7.44 -16.36
CA PRO A 87 10.15 -8.25 -15.40
C PRO A 87 10.52 -8.05 -13.92
N VAL A 88 9.60 -8.47 -13.03
CA VAL A 88 9.95 -8.90 -11.66
C VAL A 88 10.78 -10.17 -11.78
N MET A 89 11.91 -10.24 -11.09
CA MET A 89 12.82 -11.38 -11.13
C MET A 89 12.97 -12.00 -9.74
N ASN A 90 12.97 -13.32 -9.66
CA ASN A 90 13.15 -14.09 -8.43
C ASN A 90 14.13 -15.24 -8.67
N SER A 91 15.08 -15.42 -7.75
CA SER A 91 16.13 -16.44 -7.84
C SER A 91 15.67 -17.84 -7.41
N SER A 92 14.39 -18.01 -7.07
CA SER A 92 13.75 -19.27 -6.64
C SER A 92 13.60 -20.31 -7.77
N TYR A 93 14.69 -20.55 -8.48
CA TYR A 93 14.81 -21.41 -9.64
C TYR A 93 15.10 -22.86 -9.25
N ASN A 94 14.23 -23.79 -9.65
CA ASN A 94 14.45 -25.22 -9.40
C ASN A 94 14.01 -26.06 -10.61
N LEU A 95 14.99 -26.52 -11.40
CA LEU A 95 14.79 -27.34 -12.61
C LEU A 95 14.14 -28.70 -12.34
N ASN A 96 14.28 -29.23 -11.13
CA ASN A 96 13.88 -30.59 -10.77
C ASN A 96 12.53 -30.64 -10.06
N SER A 97 11.92 -29.48 -9.77
CA SER A 97 10.61 -29.40 -9.12
C SER A 97 9.50 -29.39 -10.15
N ASN A 98 8.46 -30.20 -9.90
CA ASN A 98 7.21 -30.17 -10.65
C ASN A 98 6.19 -29.17 -10.08
N ASN A 99 6.54 -28.47 -8.99
CA ASN A 99 5.70 -27.49 -8.32
C ASN A 99 6.00 -26.07 -8.79
N ILE A 100 4.98 -25.21 -8.81
CA ILE A 100 5.17 -23.77 -8.96
C ILE A 100 5.56 -23.18 -7.60
N ASN A 101 6.66 -22.42 -7.55
CA ASN A 101 7.23 -21.85 -6.31
C ASN A 101 6.60 -20.51 -5.89
N THR A 102 5.42 -20.19 -6.42
CA THR A 102 4.70 -18.95 -6.18
C THR A 102 3.23 -19.27 -5.92
N THR A 103 2.62 -18.58 -4.95
CA THR A 103 1.19 -18.70 -4.63
C THR A 103 0.51 -17.34 -4.76
N PRO A 104 -0.10 -16.98 -5.91
CA PRO A 104 -0.48 -15.60 -6.18
C PRO A 104 -1.35 -14.93 -5.11
N LEU A 105 -2.20 -15.72 -4.43
CA LEU A 105 -3.10 -15.26 -3.35
C LEU A 105 -2.57 -15.52 -1.94
N ASN A 106 -1.31 -15.96 -1.79
CA ASN A 106 -0.65 -16.13 -0.49
C ASN A 106 0.90 -16.09 -0.60
N ASP A 107 1.45 -15.07 -1.26
CA ASP A 107 2.89 -14.95 -1.51
C ASP A 107 3.36 -13.52 -1.31
N TRP A 108 4.01 -13.29 -0.17
CA TRP A 108 4.54 -11.99 0.20
C TRP A 108 5.56 -11.46 -0.82
N LEU A 109 6.39 -12.33 -1.40
CA LEU A 109 7.43 -11.90 -2.35
C LEU A 109 6.78 -11.37 -3.62
N LEU A 110 5.81 -12.10 -4.18
CA LEU A 110 5.06 -11.61 -5.35
C LEU A 110 4.41 -10.25 -5.07
N TRP A 111 3.72 -10.13 -3.93
CA TRP A 111 3.02 -8.91 -3.58
C TRP A 111 3.96 -7.72 -3.33
N HIS A 112 5.10 -7.98 -2.67
CA HIS A 112 6.13 -6.98 -2.40
C HIS A 112 6.76 -6.44 -3.69
N GLU A 113 7.17 -7.33 -4.59
CA GLU A 113 7.85 -6.93 -5.82
C GLU A 113 6.92 -6.26 -6.83
N VAL A 114 5.70 -6.75 -6.98
CA VAL A 114 4.69 -6.06 -7.80
C VAL A 114 4.24 -4.77 -7.13
N GLY A 115 4.24 -4.72 -5.79
CA GLY A 115 3.98 -3.51 -5.01
C GLY A 115 4.94 -2.37 -5.34
N HIS A 116 6.23 -2.66 -5.61
CA HIS A 116 7.17 -1.63 -6.08
C HIS A 116 6.76 -1.02 -7.42
N ASN A 117 6.27 -1.84 -8.35
CA ASN A 117 5.82 -1.37 -9.67
C ASN A 117 4.54 -0.51 -9.59
N ALA A 118 3.75 -0.66 -8.52
CA ALA A 118 2.46 -0.01 -8.35
C ALA A 118 2.44 1.12 -7.30
N ALA A 119 3.49 1.22 -6.46
CA ALA A 119 3.60 2.23 -5.42
C ALA A 119 3.43 3.65 -5.98
N GLU A 120 2.45 4.38 -5.46
CA GLU A 120 2.10 5.70 -5.94
C GLU A 120 1.74 6.67 -4.80
N ALA A 121 1.61 7.94 -5.15
CA ALA A 121 1.19 8.99 -4.25
C ALA A 121 -0.22 8.70 -3.65
N PRO A 122 -0.52 9.19 -2.43
CA PRO A 122 0.31 10.11 -1.63
C PRO A 122 1.29 9.41 -0.68
N PHE A 123 1.34 8.07 -0.66
CA PHE A 123 2.09 7.32 0.35
C PHE A 123 3.61 7.34 0.14
N VAL A 124 4.09 7.56 -1.09
CA VAL A 124 5.51 7.62 -1.41
C VAL A 124 6.15 8.90 -0.87
N VAL A 125 6.70 8.79 0.35
CA VAL A 125 7.53 9.82 1.00
C VAL A 125 9.00 9.37 1.07
N GLU A 126 9.88 10.25 1.56
CA GLU A 126 11.29 9.92 1.72
C GLU A 126 11.51 8.74 2.69
N GLY A 127 12.38 7.79 2.33
CA GLY A 127 12.64 6.60 3.13
C GLY A 127 11.54 5.53 3.08
N ALA A 128 10.57 5.66 2.17
CA ALA A 128 9.40 4.77 2.07
C ALA A 128 9.49 3.73 0.94
N THR A 129 10.61 3.63 0.22
CA THR A 129 10.78 2.75 -0.96
C THR A 129 10.46 1.28 -0.64
N GLU A 130 10.94 0.78 0.50
CA GLU A 130 10.70 -0.59 1.01
C GLU A 130 9.53 -0.65 2.01
N VAL A 131 8.70 0.39 2.04
CA VAL A 131 7.57 0.51 2.96
C VAL A 131 6.27 0.54 2.18
N VAL A 132 6.15 1.43 1.19
CA VAL A 132 4.89 1.69 0.49
C VAL A 132 4.51 0.55 -0.47
N ASN A 133 5.50 -0.14 -1.04
CA ASN A 133 5.28 -1.37 -1.78
C ASN A 133 4.59 -2.44 -0.92
N ASN A 134 4.90 -2.48 0.37
CA ASN A 134 4.28 -3.42 1.31
C ASN A 134 2.84 -3.06 1.70
N LEU A 135 2.29 -1.90 1.31
CA LEU A 135 0.86 -1.63 1.50
C LEU A 135 -0.01 -2.59 0.68
N LEU A 136 0.39 -2.86 -0.57
CA LEU A 136 -0.25 -3.87 -1.39
C LEU A 136 -0.15 -5.25 -0.74
N ALA A 137 1.04 -5.62 -0.25
CA ALA A 137 1.25 -6.91 0.41
C ALA A 137 0.42 -7.07 1.68
N LEU A 138 0.32 -6.02 2.50
CA LEU A 138 -0.56 -6.03 3.68
C LEU A 138 -2.03 -6.14 3.29
N TYR A 139 -2.49 -5.39 2.28
CA TYR A 139 -3.86 -5.48 1.78
C TYR A 139 -4.20 -6.90 1.31
N MET A 140 -3.31 -7.53 0.53
CA MET A 140 -3.49 -8.90 0.07
C MET A 140 -3.52 -9.90 1.22
N GLN A 141 -2.65 -9.71 2.22
CA GLN A 141 -2.62 -10.55 3.41
C GLN A 141 -3.94 -10.44 4.18
N ASP A 142 -4.47 -9.23 4.36
CA ASP A 142 -5.75 -9.01 5.02
C ASP A 142 -6.92 -9.63 4.24
N LEU A 143 -6.96 -9.40 2.93
CA LEU A 143 -8.00 -9.88 2.03
C LEU A 143 -8.07 -11.41 1.94
N HIS A 144 -6.92 -12.07 1.79
CA HIS A 144 -6.83 -13.50 1.51
C HIS A 144 -6.58 -14.36 2.74
N THR A 145 -5.92 -13.81 3.76
CA THR A 145 -5.57 -14.55 5.00
C THR A 145 -6.34 -14.08 6.23
N GLY A 146 -7.11 -13.00 6.12
CA GLY A 146 -8.01 -12.51 7.17
C GLY A 146 -7.34 -11.66 8.27
N LYS A 147 -6.04 -11.40 8.15
CA LYS A 147 -5.31 -10.50 9.06
C LYS A 147 -3.97 -10.04 8.49
N MET A 148 -3.47 -8.88 8.93
CA MET A 148 -2.14 -8.36 8.61
C MET A 148 -1.01 -9.00 9.46
N THR A 149 -0.79 -10.31 9.30
CA THR A 149 0.22 -11.08 10.07
C THR A 149 1.63 -10.46 10.05
N ARG A 150 2.06 -9.79 8.97
CA ARG A 150 3.40 -9.22 8.86
C ARG A 150 3.71 -8.18 9.94
N VAL A 151 2.69 -7.44 10.40
CA VAL A 151 2.82 -6.35 11.40
C VAL A 151 2.18 -6.72 12.75
N GLU A 152 1.69 -7.94 12.91
CA GLU A 152 0.91 -8.36 14.08
C GLU A 152 1.66 -8.20 15.40
N GLN A 153 2.97 -8.47 15.38
CA GLN A 153 3.80 -8.35 16.58
C GLN A 153 4.24 -6.90 16.80
N ASP A 154 4.69 -6.22 15.74
CA ASP A 154 5.26 -4.88 15.83
C ASP A 154 4.21 -3.84 16.19
N ILE A 155 2.96 -4.00 15.75
CA ILE A 155 1.88 -3.06 16.11
C ILE A 155 1.64 -3.02 17.62
N ARG A 156 1.88 -4.12 18.35
CA ARG A 156 1.60 -4.21 19.80
C ARG A 156 2.45 -3.25 20.62
N VAL A 157 3.67 -3.00 20.17
CA VAL A 157 4.66 -2.12 20.83
C VAL A 157 4.74 -0.74 20.16
N ALA A 158 3.97 -0.51 19.09
CA ALA A 158 4.02 0.73 18.32
C ALA A 158 3.72 1.98 19.14
N PRO A 159 2.71 2.03 20.04
CA PRO A 159 2.47 3.22 20.83
C PRO A 159 3.65 3.59 21.73
N GLU A 160 4.29 2.58 22.34
CA GLU A 160 5.44 2.76 23.23
C GLU A 160 6.67 3.24 22.44
N PHE A 161 6.90 2.65 21.27
CA PHE A 161 7.95 3.08 20.35
C PHE A 161 7.74 4.54 19.90
N VAL A 162 6.55 4.87 19.41
CA VAL A 162 6.23 6.24 18.95
C VAL A 162 6.38 7.27 20.07
N GLN A 163 5.96 6.91 21.28
CA GLN A 163 6.12 7.78 22.46
C GLN A 163 7.60 7.99 22.82
N ALA A 164 8.42 6.94 22.78
CA ALA A 164 9.83 6.98 23.12
C ALA A 164 10.66 7.81 22.11
N GLU A 165 10.26 7.83 20.85
CA GLU A 165 10.97 8.56 19.79
C GLU A 165 10.59 10.05 19.69
N HIS A 166 9.69 10.55 20.53
CA HIS A 166 9.41 11.98 20.71
C HIS A 166 9.20 12.80 19.41
N GLY A 167 8.48 12.23 18.43
CA GLY A 167 8.23 12.87 17.13
C GLY A 167 9.22 12.51 16.02
N HIS A 168 10.06 11.50 16.24
CA HIS A 168 11.07 11.03 15.30
C HIS A 168 10.94 9.54 14.95
N ALA A 169 9.78 8.93 15.21
CA ALA A 169 9.59 7.48 15.06
C ALA A 169 9.90 6.97 13.64
N TRP A 170 9.60 7.74 12.60
CA TRP A 170 9.96 7.39 11.22
C TRP A 170 11.47 7.37 10.99
N ALA A 171 12.19 8.37 11.49
CA ALA A 171 13.63 8.48 11.31
C ALA A 171 14.38 7.42 12.12
N ALA A 172 13.87 7.05 13.29
CA ALA A 172 14.42 6.00 14.15
C ALA A 172 14.09 4.59 13.63
N GLY A 173 12.91 4.40 13.04
CA GLY A 173 12.42 3.10 12.57
C GLY A 173 13.03 2.64 11.24
N GLY A 174 13.12 1.32 11.07
CA GLY A 174 13.41 0.66 9.81
C GLY A 174 12.15 0.49 8.95
N ALA A 175 12.25 -0.32 7.88
CA ALA A 175 11.12 -0.54 6.98
C ALA A 175 9.91 -1.21 7.67
N ALA A 176 10.18 -2.10 8.64
CA ALA A 176 9.13 -2.78 9.40
C ALA A 176 8.36 -1.80 10.30
N GLU A 177 9.07 -1.00 11.11
CA GLU A 177 8.44 -0.01 12.00
C GLU A 177 7.70 1.07 11.20
N ARG A 178 8.26 1.53 10.08
CA ARG A 178 7.59 2.48 9.19
C ARG A 178 6.33 1.90 8.54
N LEU A 179 6.30 0.58 8.27
CA LEU A 179 5.09 -0.08 7.76
C LEU A 179 3.99 -0.11 8.83
N VAL A 180 4.36 -0.23 10.10
CA VAL A 180 3.41 -0.21 11.23
C VAL A 180 2.69 1.13 11.35
N MET A 181 3.32 2.26 11.00
CA MET A 181 2.63 3.55 10.89
C MET A 181 1.38 3.42 10.00
N PHE A 182 1.53 2.83 8.81
CA PHE A 182 0.38 2.66 7.90
C PHE A 182 -0.62 1.62 8.42
N ALA A 183 -0.17 0.58 9.11
CA ALA A 183 -1.06 -0.36 9.78
C ALA A 183 -1.90 0.32 10.88
N GLN A 184 -1.31 1.19 11.70
CA GLN A 184 -2.04 1.99 12.68
C GLN A 184 -3.09 2.89 12.01
N LEU A 185 -2.74 3.55 10.90
CA LEU A 185 -3.68 4.37 10.14
C LEU A 185 -4.84 3.55 9.56
N LYS A 186 -4.56 2.35 9.01
CA LYS A 186 -5.59 1.42 8.51
C LYS A 186 -6.51 0.96 9.62
N GLU A 187 -5.95 0.50 10.74
CA GLU A 187 -6.72 -0.02 11.88
C GLU A 187 -7.50 1.07 12.62
N TRP A 188 -7.01 2.30 12.60
CA TRP A 188 -7.79 3.46 12.99
C TRP A 188 -8.97 3.69 12.04
N ALA A 189 -8.73 3.67 10.73
CA ALA A 189 -9.76 3.85 9.72
C ALA A 189 -10.83 2.75 9.77
N GLU A 190 -10.43 1.51 10.08
CA GLU A 190 -11.33 0.38 10.30
C GLU A 190 -12.41 0.68 11.37
N ARG A 191 -12.09 1.53 12.35
CA ARG A 191 -12.94 1.85 13.50
C ARG A 191 -13.66 3.19 13.38
N GLU A 192 -12.99 4.19 12.80
CA GLU A 192 -13.44 5.59 12.84
C GLU A 192 -13.79 6.18 11.46
N PHE A 193 -13.35 5.56 10.36
CA PHE A 193 -13.60 6.08 9.00
C PHE A 193 -14.76 5.36 8.32
N ASN A 194 -15.69 6.13 7.75
CA ASN A 194 -16.81 5.60 6.97
C ASN A 194 -16.77 6.14 5.54
N ILE A 195 -16.54 5.25 4.56
CA ILE A 195 -16.50 5.64 3.15
C ILE A 195 -17.85 6.16 2.64
N ARG A 196 -18.98 5.76 3.23
CA ARG A 196 -20.32 6.24 2.87
C ARG A 196 -20.47 7.74 3.06
N ASP A 197 -19.67 8.36 3.92
CA ASP A 197 -19.72 9.82 4.08
C ASP A 197 -19.31 10.56 2.80
N TRP A 198 -18.61 9.91 1.87
CA TRP A 198 -18.22 10.47 0.57
C TRP A 198 -19.20 10.19 -0.57
N TYR A 199 -20.09 9.19 -0.43
CA TYR A 199 -20.95 8.70 -1.51
C TYR A 199 -22.42 8.70 -1.09
N GLN A 200 -23.28 9.38 -1.86
CA GLN A 200 -24.74 9.41 -1.62
C GLN A 200 -25.49 8.19 -2.20
N GLY A 201 -24.85 7.44 -3.09
CA GLY A 201 -25.44 6.31 -3.81
C GLY A 201 -24.76 4.98 -3.52
N ASP A 202 -24.78 4.11 -4.53
CA ASP A 202 -24.08 2.83 -4.47
C ASP A 202 -22.57 3.04 -4.36
N LEU A 203 -21.95 2.28 -3.46
CA LEU A 203 -20.50 2.28 -3.35
C LEU A 203 -19.91 1.56 -4.57
N PRO A 204 -18.87 2.14 -5.20
CA PRO A 204 -18.08 1.42 -6.18
C PRO A 204 -17.55 0.09 -5.64
N SER A 205 -17.51 -0.95 -6.50
CA SER A 205 -17.22 -2.33 -6.09
C SER A 205 -15.82 -2.55 -5.50
N TYR A 206 -14.88 -1.65 -5.75
CA TYR A 206 -13.55 -1.70 -5.17
C TYR A 206 -13.52 -1.26 -3.70
N TYR A 207 -14.58 -0.65 -3.16
CA TYR A 207 -14.72 -0.45 -1.71
C TYR A 207 -15.36 -1.67 -1.05
N SER A 208 -14.93 -1.96 0.18
CA SER A 208 -15.46 -3.07 0.96
C SER A 208 -16.09 -2.55 2.25
N GLU A 209 -17.27 -3.06 2.61
CA GLU A 209 -17.89 -2.82 3.92
C GLU A 209 -17.62 -3.97 4.90
N VAL A 210 -16.80 -4.95 4.50
CA VAL A 210 -16.43 -6.12 5.32
C VAL A 210 -15.43 -5.72 6.39
N ASP A 211 -15.71 -6.11 7.64
CA ASP A 211 -14.79 -5.94 8.76
C ASP A 211 -13.42 -6.58 8.49
N GLY A 212 -12.37 -5.92 8.94
CA GLY A 212 -10.99 -6.24 8.60
C GLY A 212 -10.53 -5.60 7.30
N VAL A 213 -11.41 -5.36 6.32
CA VAL A 213 -11.02 -4.83 5.00
C VAL A 213 -11.44 -3.37 4.80
N LYS A 214 -12.51 -2.91 5.43
CA LYS A 214 -13.09 -1.56 5.20
C LYS A 214 -12.15 -0.40 5.57
N GLY A 215 -11.20 -0.59 6.50
CA GLY A 215 -10.18 0.41 6.82
C GLY A 215 -9.30 0.78 5.61
N TRP A 216 -9.11 -0.15 4.68
CA TRP A 216 -8.40 0.11 3.42
C TRP A 216 -9.16 1.06 2.48
N ASN A 217 -10.44 1.32 2.72
CA ASN A 217 -11.20 2.29 1.93
C ASN A 217 -10.63 3.71 2.06
N LEU A 218 -10.02 4.06 3.20
CA LEU A 218 -9.32 5.34 3.35
C LEU A 218 -8.15 5.44 2.37
N PHE A 219 -7.37 4.36 2.24
CA PHE A 219 -6.21 4.31 1.34
C PHE A 219 -6.65 4.38 -0.12
N LYS A 220 -7.68 3.60 -0.49
CA LYS A 220 -8.34 3.63 -1.80
C LYS A 220 -8.84 5.03 -2.16
N LEU A 221 -9.48 5.72 -1.21
CA LEU A 221 -9.94 7.09 -1.41
C LEU A 221 -8.78 8.09 -1.56
N MET A 222 -7.70 7.96 -0.78
CA MET A 222 -6.52 8.80 -0.90
C MET A 222 -5.84 8.66 -2.28
N HIS A 223 -5.75 7.44 -2.81
CA HIS A 223 -5.30 7.21 -4.19
C HIS A 223 -6.19 7.95 -5.21
N ARG A 224 -7.52 7.84 -5.07
CA ARG A 224 -8.49 8.52 -5.92
C ARG A 224 -8.36 10.04 -5.89
N LEU A 225 -8.33 10.62 -4.70
CA LEU A 225 -8.22 12.06 -4.49
C LEU A 225 -6.87 12.61 -4.97
N THR A 226 -5.82 11.80 -4.96
CA THR A 226 -4.50 12.21 -5.45
C THR A 226 -4.42 12.16 -6.97
N ARG A 227 -5.06 11.17 -7.62
CA ARG A 227 -5.08 11.08 -9.09
C ARG A 227 -6.02 12.09 -9.74
N ASN A 228 -7.19 12.33 -9.14
CA ASN A 228 -8.26 13.10 -9.74
C ASN A 228 -8.58 14.36 -8.92
N GLU A 229 -8.83 15.49 -9.58
CA GLU A 229 -9.26 16.71 -8.88
C GLU A 229 -10.69 16.50 -8.37
N SER A 230 -11.54 15.99 -9.26
CA SER A 230 -12.82 15.34 -9.00
C SER A 230 -12.94 14.16 -9.98
N ASP A 231 -13.59 13.07 -9.59
CA ASP A 231 -13.92 11.98 -10.51
C ASP A 231 -15.43 11.89 -10.81
N GLY A 232 -16.22 12.85 -10.31
CA GLY A 232 -17.66 12.97 -10.54
C GLY A 232 -18.54 11.90 -9.89
N ILE A 233 -17.96 10.96 -9.13
CA ILE A 233 -18.72 9.87 -8.48
C ILE A 233 -18.86 10.05 -6.95
N PHE A 234 -18.08 10.95 -6.35
CA PHE A 234 -18.22 11.33 -4.94
C PHE A 234 -18.31 12.84 -4.74
N ASP A 235 -18.89 13.23 -3.61
CA ASP A 235 -19.07 14.64 -3.25
C ASP A 235 -17.83 15.18 -2.56
N LEU A 236 -17.12 16.08 -3.25
CA LEU A 236 -16.05 16.84 -2.63
C LEU A 236 -16.59 17.71 -1.48
N LYS A 237 -16.07 17.50 -0.27
CA LYS A 237 -16.45 18.28 0.92
C LYS A 237 -16.02 19.74 0.84
N ASN A 238 -14.92 19.99 0.13
CA ASN A 238 -14.40 21.30 -0.26
C ASN A 238 -13.40 21.07 -1.41
N LYS A 239 -12.67 22.11 -1.85
CA LYS A 239 -11.63 21.97 -2.88
C LYS A 239 -10.65 20.85 -2.49
N ASN A 240 -10.48 19.87 -3.38
CA ASN A 240 -9.58 18.75 -3.14
C ASN A 240 -8.14 19.21 -2.84
N VAL A 241 -7.68 18.96 -1.61
CA VAL A 241 -6.34 19.36 -1.13
C VAL A 241 -5.27 18.27 -1.28
N CYS A 242 -5.63 17.07 -1.75
CA CYS A 242 -4.68 15.97 -2.00
C CYS A 242 -3.73 16.22 -3.19
N ARG A 243 -3.94 17.31 -3.94
CA ARG A 243 -3.20 17.63 -5.18
C ARG A 243 -2.56 19.02 -5.17
N LEU A 244 -2.49 19.66 -4.00
CA LEU A 244 -1.97 21.02 -3.89
C LEU A 244 -0.49 21.07 -4.29
N GLN A 245 -0.14 22.10 -5.06
CA GLN A 245 1.24 22.35 -5.46
C GLN A 245 1.99 23.07 -4.34
N GLY A 246 3.31 22.88 -4.28
CA GLY A 246 4.19 23.58 -3.34
C GLY A 246 4.28 22.96 -1.94
N LEU A 247 3.64 21.82 -1.70
CA LEU A 247 3.87 20.99 -0.51
C LEU A 247 4.95 19.95 -0.80
N ASN A 248 5.74 19.60 0.23
CA ASN A 248 6.58 18.42 0.14
C ASN A 248 5.72 17.14 0.26
N LYS A 249 6.31 15.97 -0.03
CA LYS A 249 5.58 14.69 -0.03
C LYS A 249 5.01 14.31 1.34
N SER A 250 5.71 14.63 2.42
CA SER A 250 5.26 14.36 3.79
C SER A 250 4.06 15.22 4.18
N ASP A 251 4.10 16.50 3.85
CA ASP A 251 2.97 17.42 4.00
C ASP A 251 1.78 16.96 3.16
N GLN A 252 2.04 16.56 1.91
CA GLN A 252 1.00 16.08 1.01
C GLN A 252 0.30 14.82 1.54
N LEU A 253 1.06 13.90 2.15
CA LEU A 253 0.52 12.71 2.81
C LEU A 253 -0.36 13.09 4.01
N MET A 254 0.14 13.92 4.93
CA MET A 254 -0.61 14.34 6.11
C MET A 254 -1.90 15.09 5.76
N VAL A 255 -1.80 16.05 4.84
CA VAL A 255 -2.93 16.87 4.38
C VAL A 255 -3.96 16.00 3.69
N CYS A 256 -3.53 15.11 2.80
CA CYS A 256 -4.45 14.24 2.09
C CYS A 256 -5.13 13.22 3.02
N ALA A 257 -4.39 12.62 3.95
CA ALA A 257 -4.97 11.71 4.93
C ALA A 257 -6.01 12.41 5.81
N SER A 258 -5.68 13.61 6.32
CA SER A 258 -6.59 14.39 7.15
C SER A 258 -7.86 14.79 6.38
N TYR A 259 -7.69 15.24 5.13
CA TYR A 259 -8.79 15.59 4.25
C TYR A 259 -9.65 14.36 3.89
N ALA A 260 -9.07 13.26 3.43
CA ALA A 260 -9.82 12.05 3.07
C ALA A 260 -10.62 11.50 4.26
N ALA A 261 -10.02 11.50 5.45
CA ALA A 261 -10.66 11.04 6.68
C ALA A 261 -11.62 12.07 7.30
N GLN A 262 -11.66 13.30 6.79
CA GLN A 262 -12.37 14.45 7.39
C GLN A 262 -12.08 14.61 8.89
N THR A 263 -10.83 14.33 9.27
CA THR A 263 -10.34 14.30 10.66
C THR A 263 -8.93 14.91 10.72
N ASP A 264 -8.64 15.74 11.70
CA ASP A 264 -7.31 16.32 11.93
C ASP A 264 -6.36 15.22 12.46
N LEU A 265 -5.55 14.65 11.56
CA LEU A 265 -4.55 13.63 11.89
C LEU A 265 -3.17 14.22 12.21
N THR A 266 -3.06 15.53 12.42
CA THR A 266 -1.76 16.20 12.58
C THR A 266 -0.94 15.62 13.73
N ASP A 267 -1.55 15.20 14.83
CA ASP A 267 -0.79 14.69 15.99
C ASP A 267 -0.17 13.32 15.69
N PHE A 268 -0.89 12.44 15.01
CA PHE A 268 -0.36 11.18 14.48
C PHE A 268 0.83 11.42 13.55
N PHE A 269 0.71 12.36 12.61
CA PHE A 269 1.78 12.69 11.67
C PHE A 269 2.95 13.42 12.33
N LYS A 270 2.75 14.16 13.43
CA LYS A 270 3.84 14.72 14.25
C LYS A 270 4.58 13.65 15.02
N ALA A 271 3.86 12.66 15.56
CA ALA A 271 4.45 11.59 16.35
C ALA A 271 5.35 10.68 15.49
N TRP A 272 4.88 10.35 14.29
CA TRP A 272 5.66 9.56 13.33
C TRP A 272 6.67 10.39 12.53
N ASN A 273 6.27 11.58 12.08
CA ASN A 273 7.04 12.48 11.22
C ASN A 273 7.58 11.80 9.94
N PRO A 274 6.70 11.27 9.08
CA PRO A 274 7.10 10.50 7.90
C PRO A 274 7.94 11.33 6.94
N GLY A 275 8.98 10.71 6.35
CA GLY A 275 9.91 11.39 5.45
C GLY A 275 11.04 12.14 6.15
N SER A 276 11.10 12.11 7.48
CA SER A 276 12.25 12.60 8.23
C SER A 276 13.44 11.63 8.16
N LYS A 277 14.65 12.16 8.36
CA LYS A 277 15.90 11.40 8.46
C LYS A 277 16.62 11.73 9.75
N SER A 278 17.41 10.78 10.24
CA SER A 278 18.33 10.97 11.36
C SER A 278 19.78 10.94 10.86
N PHE A 279 20.60 11.86 11.36
CA PHE A 279 22.02 11.94 11.09
C PHE A 279 22.80 12.12 12.39
N VAL A 280 23.93 11.43 12.53
CA VAL A 280 24.87 11.66 13.63
C VAL A 280 26.12 12.34 13.06
N TYR A 281 26.31 13.62 13.36
CA TYR A 281 27.51 14.33 12.95
C TYR A 281 28.72 13.88 13.78
N PRO A 282 29.93 13.80 13.18
CA PRO A 282 31.15 13.53 13.94
C PRO A 282 31.32 14.50 15.11
N GLY A 283 31.45 13.95 16.32
CA GLY A 283 31.58 14.74 17.56
C GLY A 283 30.25 15.12 18.24
N SER A 284 29.10 14.80 17.65
CA SER A 284 27.80 14.93 18.34
C SER A 284 27.47 13.65 19.13
N SER A 285 26.95 13.83 20.35
CA SER A 285 26.37 12.73 21.14
C SER A 285 24.87 12.52 20.88
N GLN A 286 24.24 13.40 20.11
CA GLN A 286 22.80 13.38 19.80
C GLN A 286 22.57 13.38 18.28
N PRO A 287 21.53 12.67 17.80
CA PRO A 287 21.13 12.73 16.40
C PRO A 287 20.54 14.09 16.05
N SER A 288 20.78 14.52 14.81
CA SER A 288 20.08 15.62 14.16
C SER A 288 19.03 15.07 13.21
N TYR A 289 17.89 15.77 13.11
CA TYR A 289 16.79 15.36 12.26
C TYR A 289 16.50 16.40 11.18
N GLU A 290 16.24 15.93 9.97
CA GLU A 290 15.88 16.77 8.82
C GLU A 290 14.74 16.15 8.03
N GLY A 291 14.01 16.97 7.27
CA GLY A 291 12.84 16.52 6.49
C GLY A 291 11.61 16.28 7.36
N GLY A 292 10.65 15.56 6.80
CA GLY A 292 9.36 15.30 7.46
C GLY A 292 8.28 16.34 7.16
N ILE A 293 7.24 16.35 8.01
CA ILE A 293 6.16 17.33 7.90
C ILE A 293 6.63 18.72 8.35
N THR A 294 6.04 19.76 7.78
CA THR A 294 6.40 21.15 8.03
C THR A 294 5.27 21.95 8.65
N GLN A 295 5.61 23.13 9.16
CA GLN A 295 4.64 24.08 9.68
C GLN A 295 3.61 24.50 8.60
N GLN A 296 4.01 24.57 7.33
CA GLN A 296 3.11 24.89 6.22
C GLN A 296 2.03 23.82 6.06
N GLY A 297 2.39 22.53 6.10
CA GLY A 297 1.42 21.43 6.04
C GLY A 297 0.48 21.43 7.25
N ILE A 298 1.02 21.68 8.45
CA ILE A 298 0.24 21.75 9.70
C ILE A 298 -0.79 22.88 9.65
N GLU A 299 -0.37 24.07 9.22
CA GLU A 299 -1.26 25.22 9.08
C GLU A 299 -2.35 24.96 8.06
N LEU A 300 -2.02 24.31 6.95
CA LEU A 300 -2.99 23.92 5.94
C LEU A 300 -4.06 22.97 6.51
N VAL A 301 -3.68 21.92 7.25
CA VAL A 301 -4.67 21.04 7.92
C VAL A 301 -5.54 21.85 8.88
N LYS A 302 -4.96 22.77 9.64
CA LYS A 302 -5.71 23.66 10.54
C LYS A 302 -6.76 24.51 9.80
N THR A 303 -6.46 24.98 8.59
CA THR A 303 -7.43 25.73 7.78
C THR A 303 -8.64 24.90 7.33
N LEU A 304 -8.54 23.57 7.33
CA LEU A 304 -9.65 22.67 6.99
C LEU A 304 -10.71 22.60 8.10
N GLY A 305 -10.42 23.07 9.31
CA GLY A 305 -11.38 23.13 10.42
C GLY A 305 -11.86 21.75 10.90
N LEU A 306 -11.06 20.71 10.71
CA LEU A 306 -11.40 19.33 11.03
C LEU A 306 -11.36 19.08 12.54
N LYS A 307 -12.17 18.12 12.99
CA LYS A 307 -12.15 17.67 14.39
C LYS A 307 -10.98 16.74 14.62
N LYS A 308 -10.42 16.76 15.83
CA LYS A 308 -9.47 15.74 16.29
C LYS A 308 -10.14 14.36 16.36
N PRO A 309 -9.40 13.28 16.14
CA PRO A 309 -9.94 11.93 16.23
C PRO A 309 -10.37 11.62 17.68
N LYS A 310 -11.41 10.80 17.84
CA LYS A 310 -11.84 10.32 19.15
C LYS A 310 -10.86 9.28 19.70
N LEU A 311 -10.48 8.34 18.84
CA LEU A 311 -9.43 7.36 19.06
C LEU A 311 -8.15 7.84 18.37
N GLN A 312 -7.06 8.03 19.11
CA GLN A 312 -5.80 8.47 18.52
C GLN A 312 -5.16 7.34 17.68
N PRO A 313 -4.82 7.55 16.40
CA PRO A 313 -4.23 6.50 15.57
C PRO A 313 -2.90 5.96 16.11
N GLU A 314 -2.05 6.82 16.70
CA GLU A 314 -0.77 6.43 17.31
C GLU A 314 -0.92 5.53 18.54
N ALA A 315 -2.11 5.47 19.13
CA ALA A 315 -2.43 4.60 20.26
C ALA A 315 -2.89 3.20 19.82
N ILE A 316 -3.08 2.95 18.52
CA ILE A 316 -3.50 1.65 18.00
C ILE A 316 -2.38 0.62 18.20
N ASN A 317 -2.73 -0.50 18.83
CA ASN A 317 -1.79 -1.59 19.14
C ASN A 317 -2.29 -2.99 18.76
N THR A 318 -3.34 -3.05 17.95
CA THR A 318 -4.03 -4.30 17.60
C THR A 318 -4.46 -4.25 16.14
N ILE A 319 -4.40 -5.40 15.48
CA ILE A 319 -5.00 -5.61 14.15
C ILE A 319 -6.38 -6.22 14.29
N THR A 320 -7.26 -5.91 13.34
CA THR A 320 -8.55 -6.57 13.19
C THR A 320 -8.36 -7.94 12.55
N ILE A 321 -9.09 -8.94 13.02
CA ILE A 321 -9.07 -10.31 12.49
C ILE A 321 -10.46 -10.61 11.93
N ARG A 322 -10.52 -11.09 10.69
CA ARG A 322 -11.76 -11.47 9.99
C ARG A 322 -12.08 -12.96 10.17
#